data_AF-A0A832AX13-F1
#
_entry.id   AF-A0A832AX13-F1
#
_cell.length_a   1.000
_cell.length_b   1.000
_cell.length_c   1.000
_cell.angle_alpha   90.00
_cell.angle_beta   90.00
_cell.angle_gamma   90.00
#
_symmetry.space_group_name_H-M   'P 1'
#
loop_
_entity.id
_entity.type
_entity.pdbx_description
1 polymer ?
#
loop_
_entity_poly.entity_id
_entity_poly.type
_entity_poly.pdbx_seq_one_letter_code
_entity_poly.pdbx_strand_id
1 'polypeptide(L)'
;MRYDTHVHVWDPATRDHAWLEAEDESLRRRFDLDDYAGDATPGADDRVVLVQVLADFDETVETLALAQDNVLVGGVVGWVDLEAPDVEERLVQLLESPGGDRLVGLRHLVQSEPDRAWLMRPTVRRGLRAVAEAGLSYDLLVRPPQLRAAIDVVGMLPDLQFVLDHAA
;
A
#
# COMPACT_ATOMS: atom_id res chain seq x y z
N MET A 1 -8.40 11.71 18.62
CA MET A 1 -8.26 10.81 17.46
C MET A 1 -6.95 11.12 16.77
N ARG A 2 -6.00 10.18 16.78
CA ARG A 2 -4.73 10.24 16.03
C ARG A 2 -4.69 9.08 15.04
N TYR A 3 -3.96 9.28 13.95
CA TYR A 3 -3.66 8.24 12.99
C TYR A 3 -2.15 8.05 12.92
N ASP A 4 -1.69 6.81 13.07
CA ASP A 4 -0.40 6.38 12.53
C ASP A 4 -0.64 5.94 11.09
N THR A 5 -0.12 6.70 10.13
CA THR A 5 -0.54 6.60 8.73
C THR A 5 0.29 5.63 7.90
N HIS A 6 1.29 4.96 8.49
CA HIS A 6 2.16 4.06 7.73
C HIS A 6 2.71 2.94 8.62
N VAL A 7 1.90 1.90 8.81
CA VAL A 7 2.26 0.72 9.61
C VAL A 7 2.27 -0.51 8.72
N HIS A 8 3.25 -1.38 8.91
CA HIS A 8 3.33 -2.68 8.25
C HIS A 8 3.10 -3.79 9.26
N VAL A 9 2.44 -4.85 8.81
CA VAL A 9 2.33 -6.14 9.52
C VAL A 9 2.74 -7.23 8.56
N TRP A 10 3.44 -8.25 9.05
CA TRP A 10 3.89 -9.35 8.21
C TRP A 10 4.16 -10.61 9.02
N ASP A 11 4.15 -11.76 8.33
CA ASP A 11 4.56 -13.05 8.87
C ASP A 11 5.47 -13.76 7.86
N PRO A 12 6.78 -13.89 8.13
CA PRO A 12 7.69 -14.63 7.26
C PRO A 12 7.34 -16.12 7.11
N ALA A 13 6.46 -16.66 7.96
CA ALA A 13 6.00 -18.05 7.84
C ALA A 13 4.88 -18.23 6.80
N THR A 14 4.17 -17.17 6.39
CA THR A 14 3.05 -17.25 5.45
C THR A 14 3.41 -16.83 4.04
N ARG A 15 4.42 -15.96 3.88
CA ARG A 15 4.90 -15.49 2.57
C ARG A 15 6.41 -15.37 2.55
N ASP A 16 6.98 -15.50 1.36
CA ASP A 16 8.39 -15.18 1.14
C ASP A 16 8.59 -13.66 1.15
N HIS A 17 9.57 -13.21 1.93
CA HIS A 17 9.92 -11.82 2.12
C HIS A 17 11.40 -11.64 1.79
N ALA A 18 11.75 -11.78 0.50
CA ALA A 18 13.15 -11.72 0.04
C ALA A 18 13.90 -10.45 0.50
N TRP A 19 13.18 -9.35 0.74
CA TRP A 19 13.78 -8.11 1.26
C TRP A 19 14.36 -8.27 2.68
N LEU A 20 13.82 -9.16 3.51
CA LEU A 20 14.31 -9.43 4.87
C LEU A 20 15.70 -10.07 4.91
N GLU A 21 16.16 -10.69 3.82
CA GLU A 21 17.52 -11.26 3.76
C GLU A 21 18.60 -10.18 3.90
N ALA A 22 18.33 -8.99 3.39
CA ALA A 22 19.25 -7.85 3.43
C ALA A 22 19.16 -7.03 4.73
N GLU A 23 18.18 -7.32 5.59
CA GLU A 23 17.85 -6.53 6.77
C GLU A 23 18.37 -7.15 8.09
N ASP A 24 18.19 -6.41 9.18
CA ASP A 24 18.51 -6.87 10.53
C ASP A 24 17.70 -8.12 10.91
N GLU A 25 18.34 -9.06 11.62
CA GLU A 25 17.73 -10.33 12.03
C GLU A 25 16.48 -10.13 12.91
N SER A 26 16.40 -9.03 13.65
CA SER A 26 15.23 -8.68 14.46
C SER A 26 13.94 -8.47 13.64
N LEU A 27 14.05 -8.16 12.35
CA LEU A 27 12.91 -8.02 11.44
C LEU A 27 12.43 -9.36 10.88
N ARG A 28 13.21 -10.44 11.05
CA ARG A 28 12.91 -11.79 10.52
C ARG A 28 11.99 -12.59 11.43
N ARG A 29 10.94 -11.93 11.94
CA ARG A 29 9.86 -12.53 12.73
C ARG A 29 8.51 -11.99 12.29
N ARG A 30 7.45 -12.58 12.81
CA ARG A 30 6.09 -12.05 12.69
C ARG A 30 5.96 -10.74 13.46
N PHE A 31 5.30 -9.77 12.84
CA PHE A 31 4.83 -8.52 13.43
C PHE A 31 3.35 -8.36 13.11
N ASP A 32 2.51 -8.23 14.14
CA ASP A 32 1.06 -8.05 14.00
C ASP A 32 0.52 -6.82 14.75
N LEU A 33 -0.81 -6.67 14.78
CA LEU A 33 -1.46 -5.55 15.46
C LEU A 33 -1.36 -5.65 16.99
N ASP A 34 -1.15 -6.85 17.55
CA ASP A 34 -0.94 -7.02 18.99
C ASP A 34 0.48 -6.58 19.37
N ASP A 35 1.49 -6.91 18.55
CA ASP A 35 2.84 -6.34 18.67
C ASP A 35 2.78 -4.80 18.63
N TYR A 36 2.12 -4.23 17.61
CA TYR A 36 1.97 -2.77 17.50
C TYR A 36 1.26 -2.17 18.72
N ALA A 37 0.15 -2.77 19.17
CA ALA A 37 -0.60 -2.25 20.31
C ALA A 37 0.19 -2.31 21.63
N GLY A 38 1.02 -3.34 21.79
CA GLY A 38 1.93 -3.49 22.93
C GLY A 38 2.99 -2.39 23.00
N ASP A 39 3.56 -2.01 21.85
CA ASP A 39 4.64 -1.01 21.78
C ASP A 39 4.11 0.43 21.71
N ALA A 40 3.12 0.70 20.85
CA ALA A 40 2.60 2.03 20.59
C ALA A 40 1.59 2.50 21.65
N THR A 41 0.96 1.57 22.38
CA THR A 41 -0.08 1.85 23.40
C THR A 41 -1.18 2.81 22.89
N PRO A 42 -1.84 2.50 21.76
CA PRO A 42 -2.81 3.41 21.15
C PRO A 42 -3.98 3.69 22.10
N GLY A 43 -4.48 4.93 22.09
CA GLY A 43 -5.73 5.25 22.77
C GLY A 43 -6.93 4.60 22.08
N ALA A 44 -8.08 4.53 22.76
CA ALA A 44 -9.30 3.91 22.24
C ALA A 44 -9.80 4.52 20.89
N ASP A 45 -9.53 5.80 20.67
CA ASP A 45 -9.90 6.53 19.46
C ASP A 45 -8.75 6.64 18.44
N ASP A 46 -7.58 6.09 18.73
CA ASP A 46 -6.46 6.13 17.80
C ASP A 46 -6.58 5.01 16.76
N ARG A 47 -6.05 5.25 15.57
CA ARG A 47 -6.17 4.34 14.42
C ARG A 47 -4.82 4.19 13.72
N VAL A 48 -4.68 3.10 12.98
CA VAL A 48 -3.54 2.86 12.08
C VAL A 48 -4.00 2.74 10.64
N VAL A 49 -3.12 3.10 9.70
CA VAL A 49 -3.25 2.73 8.30
C VAL A 49 -2.24 1.63 8.03
N LEU A 50 -2.73 0.44 7.68
CA LEU A 50 -1.89 -0.67 7.27
C LEU A 50 -1.50 -0.49 5.81
N VAL A 51 -0.21 -0.59 5.51
CA VAL A 51 0.33 -0.46 4.15
C VAL A 51 0.88 -1.81 3.72
N GLN A 52 0.59 -2.21 2.47
CA GLN A 52 1.11 -3.45 1.86
C GLN A 52 2.62 -3.60 2.08
N VAL A 53 3.11 -4.83 2.15
CA VAL A 53 4.55 -5.14 2.26
C VAL A 53 5.08 -5.69 0.94
N LEU A 54 4.26 -6.46 0.21
CA LEU A 54 4.63 -7.19 -0.99
C LEU A 54 3.79 -6.77 -2.20
N ALA A 55 4.32 -7.06 -3.39
CA ALA A 55 3.60 -6.90 -4.65
C ALA A 55 2.66 -8.11 -4.88
N ASP A 56 1.73 -8.31 -3.96
CA ASP A 56 0.80 -9.45 -3.93
C ASP A 56 -0.64 -8.98 -3.71
N PHE A 57 -1.54 -9.40 -4.61
CA PHE A 57 -2.96 -9.10 -4.49
C PHE A 57 -3.59 -9.79 -3.28
N ASP A 58 -3.17 -11.03 -2.99
CA ASP A 58 -3.73 -11.81 -1.89
C ASP A 58 -3.34 -11.20 -0.53
N GLU A 59 -2.16 -10.58 -0.42
CA GLU A 59 -1.79 -9.80 0.77
C GLU A 59 -2.78 -8.65 1.03
N THR A 60 -3.25 -8.00 -0.03
CA THR A 60 -4.24 -6.92 0.11
C THR A 60 -5.58 -7.46 0.62
N VAL A 61 -6.06 -8.57 0.05
CA VAL A 61 -7.29 -9.23 0.48
C VAL A 61 -7.21 -9.64 1.95
N GLU A 62 -6.10 -10.23 2.36
CA GLU A 62 -5.90 -10.64 3.76
C GLU A 62 -5.81 -9.45 4.72
N THR A 63 -5.12 -8.38 4.31
CA THR A 63 -5.00 -7.16 5.13
C THR A 63 -6.35 -6.46 5.30
N LEU A 64 -7.19 -6.44 4.26
CA LEU A 64 -8.56 -5.94 4.35
C LEU A 64 -9.41 -6.80 5.30
N ALA A 65 -9.29 -8.13 5.22
CA ALA A 65 -9.98 -9.02 6.16
C ALA A 65 -9.55 -8.78 7.61
N LEU A 66 -8.26 -8.53 7.88
CA LEU A 66 -7.78 -8.12 9.20
C LEU A 66 -8.40 -6.79 9.66
N ALA A 67 -8.58 -5.84 8.74
CA ALA A 67 -9.18 -4.53 9.04
C ALA A 67 -10.67 -4.63 9.39
N GLN A 68 -11.40 -5.59 8.82
CA GLN A 68 -12.80 -5.82 9.12
C GLN A 68 -13.04 -6.16 10.60
N ASP A 69 -12.18 -6.99 11.17
CA ASP A 69 -12.33 -7.53 12.52
C ASP A 69 -11.59 -6.71 13.59
N ASN A 70 -10.84 -5.67 13.19
CA ASN A 70 -10.01 -4.88 14.11
C ASN A 70 -10.28 -3.37 14.03
N VAL A 71 -10.91 -2.82 15.07
CA VAL A 71 -11.24 -1.39 15.17
C VAL A 71 -10.03 -0.46 15.19
N LEU A 72 -8.82 -0.97 15.50
CA LEU A 72 -7.59 -0.21 15.44
C LEU A 72 -7.23 0.17 14.00
N VAL A 73 -7.61 -0.65 13.03
CA VAL A 73 -7.34 -0.38 11.62
C VAL A 73 -8.32 0.66 11.10
N GLY A 74 -7.80 1.86 10.83
CA GLY A 74 -8.53 2.99 10.26
C GLY A 74 -8.61 2.94 8.75
N GLY A 75 -7.62 2.33 8.10
CA GLY A 75 -7.56 2.16 6.64
C GLY A 75 -6.46 1.19 6.21
N VAL A 76 -6.50 0.82 4.93
CA VAL A 76 -5.55 -0.06 4.26
C VAL A 76 -5.09 0.60 2.96
N VAL A 77 -3.78 0.69 2.77
CA VAL A 77 -3.14 0.98 1.49
C VAL A 77 -2.67 -0.34 0.90
N GLY A 78 -3.42 -0.84 -0.08
CA GLY A 78 -3.20 -2.15 -0.68
C GLY A 78 -2.21 -2.14 -1.84
N TRP A 79 -2.18 -3.27 -2.57
CA TRP A 79 -1.47 -3.44 -3.82
C TRP A 79 -2.40 -4.00 -4.90
N VAL A 80 -2.23 -3.53 -6.13
CA VAL A 80 -2.76 -4.15 -7.34
C VAL A 80 -1.72 -4.00 -8.45
N ASP A 81 -1.71 -4.92 -9.41
CA ASP A 81 -0.93 -4.75 -10.63
C ASP A 81 -1.55 -3.63 -11.49
N LEU A 82 -0.92 -2.46 -11.48
CA LEU A 82 -1.37 -1.30 -12.28
C LEU A 82 -1.22 -1.52 -13.79
N GLU A 83 -0.39 -2.47 -14.23
CA GLU A 83 -0.22 -2.76 -15.64
C GLU A 83 -1.28 -3.74 -16.17
N ALA A 84 -1.96 -4.45 -15.26
CA ALA A 84 -2.94 -5.47 -15.58
C ALA A 84 -4.08 -4.89 -16.45
N PRO A 85 -4.46 -5.58 -17.53
CA PRO A 85 -5.55 -5.13 -18.40
C PRO A 85 -6.92 -5.16 -17.70
N ASP A 86 -7.03 -5.92 -16.61
CA ASP A 86 -8.20 -6.11 -15.75
C ASP A 86 -8.09 -5.36 -14.41
N VAL A 87 -7.32 -4.26 -14.37
CA VAL A 87 -7.07 -3.50 -13.14
C VAL A 87 -8.35 -2.92 -12.54
N GLU A 88 -9.28 -2.46 -13.38
CA GLU A 88 -10.59 -1.97 -12.93
C GLU A 88 -11.39 -3.09 -12.22
N GLU A 89 -11.45 -4.29 -12.78
CA GLU A 89 -12.13 -5.43 -12.18
C GLU A 89 -11.49 -5.85 -10.85
N ARG A 90 -10.16 -5.83 -10.77
CA ARG A 90 -9.42 -6.13 -9.54
C ARG A 90 -9.68 -5.11 -8.43
N LEU A 91 -9.78 -3.83 -8.77
CA LEU A 91 -10.16 -2.77 -7.83
C LEU A 91 -11.57 -3.00 -7.28
N VAL A 92 -12.53 -3.33 -8.14
CA VAL A 92 -13.89 -3.68 -7.73
C VAL A 92 -13.86 -4.88 -6.78
N GLN A 93 -13.10 -5.92 -7.11
CA GLN A 93 -12.96 -7.10 -6.25
C GLN A 93 -12.43 -6.74 -4.85
N LEU A 94 -11.44 -5.84 -4.73
CA LEU A 94 -10.92 -5.42 -3.43
C LEU A 94 -11.96 -4.59 -2.64
N LEU A 95 -12.65 -3.66 -3.31
CA LEU A 95 -13.68 -2.83 -2.68
C LEU A 95 -14.89 -3.63 -2.19
N GLU A 96 -15.23 -4.73 -2.87
CA GLU A 96 -16.30 -5.66 -2.50
C GLU A 96 -15.85 -6.76 -1.53
N SER A 97 -14.54 -6.89 -1.28
CA SER A 97 -13.99 -7.89 -0.37
C SER A 97 -14.30 -7.57 1.11
N PRO A 98 -14.19 -8.56 2.02
CA PRO A 98 -14.38 -8.31 3.45
C PRO A 98 -13.36 -7.26 3.95
N GLY A 99 -13.88 -6.17 4.53
CA GLY A 99 -13.09 -5.00 4.93
C GLY A 99 -12.72 -4.03 3.79
N GLY A 100 -13.27 -4.22 2.59
CA GLY A 100 -13.06 -3.33 1.43
C GLY A 100 -13.47 -1.88 1.65
N ASP A 101 -14.38 -1.60 2.60
CA ASP A 101 -14.71 -0.24 3.06
C ASP A 101 -13.53 0.47 3.75
N ARG A 102 -12.48 -0.27 4.11
CA ARG A 102 -11.23 0.24 4.68
C ARG A 102 -10.13 0.41 3.64
N LEU A 103 -10.32 0.03 2.38
CA LEU A 103 -9.35 0.34 1.33
C LEU A 103 -9.38 1.85 1.07
N VAL A 104 -8.27 2.53 1.35
CA VAL A 104 -8.15 4.00 1.23
C VAL A 104 -7.10 4.44 0.21
N GLY A 105 -6.25 3.51 -0.23
CA GLY A 105 -5.23 3.79 -1.22
C GLY A 105 -4.58 2.52 -1.76
N LEU A 106 -3.70 2.72 -2.72
CA LEU A 106 -2.81 1.68 -3.23
C LEU A 106 -1.37 2.16 -3.28
N ARG A 107 -0.43 1.23 -3.18
CA ARG A 107 1.01 1.48 -3.31
C ARG A 107 1.63 0.45 -4.24
N HIS A 108 2.52 0.86 -5.12
CA HIS A 108 3.45 -0.06 -5.81
C HIS A 108 4.87 0.13 -5.29
N LEU A 109 5.67 -0.93 -5.28
CA LEU A 109 7.09 -0.88 -4.88
C LEU A 109 7.97 -0.31 -6.01
N VAL A 110 7.64 0.91 -6.47
CA VAL A 110 8.31 1.57 -7.61
C VAL A 110 9.82 1.69 -7.37
N GLN A 111 10.28 1.83 -6.12
CA GLN A 111 11.71 1.88 -5.79
C GLN A 111 12.52 0.65 -6.24
N SER A 112 11.84 -0.48 -6.44
CA SER A 112 12.43 -1.74 -6.89
C SER A 112 12.34 -1.94 -8.41
N GLU A 113 11.60 -1.09 -9.13
CA GLU A 113 11.51 -1.16 -10.59
C GLU A 113 12.85 -0.81 -11.25
N PRO A 114 13.36 -1.64 -12.19
CA PRO A 114 14.60 -1.36 -12.89
C PRO A 114 14.47 -0.16 -13.85
N ASP A 115 13.26 0.09 -14.35
CA ASP A 115 12.93 1.20 -15.22
C ASP A 115 12.61 2.45 -14.40
N ARG A 116 13.49 3.45 -14.44
CA ARG A 116 13.30 4.72 -13.72
C ARG A 116 12.09 5.52 -14.19
N ALA A 117 11.59 5.23 -15.39
CA ALA A 117 10.40 5.85 -15.97
C ALA A 117 9.17 4.93 -15.89
N TRP A 118 9.17 3.88 -15.07
CA TRP A 118 8.07 2.91 -14.95
C TRP A 118 6.70 3.59 -14.75
N LEU A 119 6.61 4.61 -13.88
CA LEU A 119 5.39 5.39 -13.65
C LEU A 119 4.83 6.08 -14.91
N MET A 120 5.67 6.33 -15.92
CA MET A 120 5.28 6.98 -17.18
C MET A 120 4.71 6.00 -18.20
N ARG A 121 4.77 4.69 -17.95
CA ARG A 121 4.23 3.67 -18.88
C ARG A 121 2.73 3.91 -19.10
N PRO A 122 2.24 3.79 -20.34
CA PRO A 122 0.82 3.97 -20.62
C PRO A 122 -0.09 3.01 -19.82
N THR A 123 0.38 1.79 -19.58
CA THR A 123 -0.29 0.76 -18.76
C THR A 123 -0.44 1.22 -17.31
N VAL A 124 0.67 1.63 -16.68
CA VAL A 124 0.67 2.16 -15.31
C VAL A 124 -0.23 3.38 -15.18
N ARG A 125 -0.17 4.30 -16.14
CA ARG A 125 -1.02 5.50 -16.13
C ARG A 125 -2.51 5.19 -16.27
N ARG A 126 -2.87 4.12 -17.00
CA ARG A 126 -4.26 3.62 -17.03
C ARG A 126 -4.65 3.11 -15.64
N GLY A 127 -3.82 2.26 -15.03
CA GLY A 127 -4.05 1.77 -13.67
C GLY A 127 -4.23 2.90 -12.66
N LEU A 128 -3.34 3.90 -12.65
CA LEU A 128 -3.46 5.06 -11.75
C LEU A 128 -4.76 5.85 -11.97
N ARG A 129 -5.24 5.96 -13.23
CA ARG A 129 -6.54 6.57 -13.49
C ARG A 129 -7.67 5.74 -12.90
N ALA A 130 -7.62 4.41 -13.02
CA ALA A 130 -8.60 3.53 -12.38
C ALA A 130 -8.59 3.68 -10.85
N VAL A 131 -7.42 3.84 -10.23
CA VAL A 131 -7.30 4.16 -8.78
C VAL A 131 -8.02 5.47 -8.44
N ALA A 132 -7.81 6.52 -9.25
CA ALA A 132 -8.48 7.81 -9.05
C ALA A 132 -10.00 7.72 -9.22
N GLU A 133 -10.46 7.00 -10.25
CA GLU A 133 -11.89 6.77 -10.51
C GLU A 133 -12.57 5.94 -9.40
N ALA A 134 -11.83 5.05 -8.75
CA ALA A 134 -12.26 4.32 -7.55
C ALA A 134 -12.29 5.19 -6.28
N GLY A 135 -11.83 6.45 -6.34
CA GLY A 135 -11.79 7.36 -5.19
C GLY A 135 -10.68 7.03 -4.19
N LEU A 136 -9.67 6.26 -4.60
CA LEU A 136 -8.54 5.84 -3.76
C LEU A 136 -7.35 6.79 -3.95
N SER A 137 -6.50 6.87 -2.92
CA SER A 137 -5.18 7.51 -3.02
C SER A 137 -4.12 6.60 -3.63
N TYR A 138 -2.99 7.17 -4.03
CA TYR A 138 -1.81 6.41 -4.46
C TYR A 138 -0.55 6.84 -3.72
N ASP A 139 0.11 5.90 -3.07
CA ASP A 139 1.34 6.13 -2.31
C ASP A 139 2.57 5.97 -3.23
N LEU A 140 3.36 7.03 -3.33
CA LEU A 140 4.57 7.14 -4.13
C LEU A 140 5.78 6.72 -3.31
N LEU A 141 6.14 5.44 -3.42
CA LEU A 141 7.38 4.89 -2.87
C LEU A 141 8.46 4.86 -3.94
N VAL A 142 9.27 5.93 -4.00
CA VAL A 142 10.24 6.17 -5.07
C VAL A 142 11.63 6.48 -4.51
N ARG A 143 12.66 6.29 -5.34
CA ARG A 143 14.05 6.72 -5.06
C ARG A 143 14.39 8.00 -5.83
N PRO A 144 15.48 8.71 -5.48
CA PRO A 144 15.88 9.95 -6.18
C PRO A 144 15.92 9.85 -7.72
N PRO A 145 16.39 8.75 -8.34
CA PRO A 145 16.39 8.62 -9.81
C PRO A 145 14.99 8.56 -10.46
N GLN A 146 13.93 8.28 -9.69
CA GLN A 146 12.55 8.13 -10.15
C GLN A 146 11.70 9.39 -9.87
N LEU A 147 12.21 10.35 -9.08
CA LEU A 147 11.48 11.57 -8.72
C LEU A 147 10.97 12.36 -9.91
N ARG A 148 11.73 12.38 -11.02
CA ARG A 148 11.28 13.07 -12.23
C ARG A 148 9.99 12.45 -12.79
N ALA A 149 9.93 11.13 -12.88
CA ALA A 149 8.74 10.42 -13.34
C ALA A 149 7.56 10.60 -12.37
N ALA A 150 7.82 10.62 -11.05
CA ALA A 150 6.80 10.89 -10.05
C ALA A 150 6.20 12.30 -10.20
N ILE A 151 7.03 13.34 -10.38
CA ILE A 151 6.54 14.72 -10.60
C ILE A 151 5.72 14.80 -11.88
N ASP A 152 6.22 14.19 -12.97
CA ASP A 152 5.54 14.22 -14.26
C ASP A 152 4.17 13.50 -14.18
N VAL A 153 4.06 12.36 -13.48
CA VAL A 153 2.77 11.64 -13.33
C VAL A 153 1.79 12.39 -12.45
N VAL A 154 2.24 13.00 -11.34
CA VAL A 154 1.41 13.86 -10.48
C VAL A 154 0.82 15.03 -11.28
N GLY A 155 1.64 15.66 -12.14
CA GLY A 155 1.16 16.73 -13.02
C GLY A 155 0.17 16.28 -14.10
N MET A 156 0.20 15.00 -14.49
CA MET A 156 -0.71 14.43 -15.50
C MET A 156 -2.02 13.90 -14.94
N LEU A 157 -2.10 13.63 -13.63
CA LEU A 157 -3.26 13.05 -12.95
C LEU A 157 -3.68 13.93 -11.77
N PRO A 158 -4.15 15.16 -12.01
CA PRO A 158 -4.47 16.11 -10.94
C PRO A 158 -5.65 15.67 -10.06
N ASP A 159 -6.48 14.75 -10.54
CA ASP A 159 -7.63 14.21 -9.81
C ASP A 159 -7.25 13.03 -8.90
N LEU A 160 -6.03 12.50 -9.00
CA LEU A 160 -5.53 11.45 -8.11
C LEU A 160 -4.83 12.09 -6.91
N GLN A 161 -5.26 11.72 -5.70
CA GLN A 161 -4.53 12.08 -4.49
C GLN A 161 -3.27 11.22 -4.37
N PHE A 162 -2.12 11.87 -4.40
CA PHE A 162 -0.83 11.22 -4.16
C PHE A 162 -0.34 11.46 -2.74
N VAL A 163 0.23 10.43 -2.12
CA VAL A 163 0.97 10.52 -0.85
C VAL A 163 2.43 10.23 -1.16
N LEU A 164 3.36 11.07 -0.71
CA LEU A 164 4.79 10.81 -0.90
C LEU A 164 5.35 10.06 0.31
N ASP A 165 5.77 8.81 0.11
CA ASP A 165 6.35 8.00 1.18
C ASP A 165 7.71 8.54 1.61
N HIS A 166 7.95 8.54 2.92
CA HIS A 166 9.24 8.85 3.56
C HIS A 166 9.92 10.16 3.12
N ALA A 167 9.17 11.11 2.56
CA ALA A 167 9.70 12.33 1.94
C ALA A 167 10.72 12.09 0.80
N ALA A 168 10.69 10.89 0.20
CA ALA A 168 11.57 10.36 -0.86
C ALA A 168 13.05 10.12 -0.50
#